data_AF-A0A965TWV2-F1
#
_entry.id   AF-A0A965TWV2-F1
#
_cell.length_a   1.000
_cell.length_b   1.000
_cell.length_c   1.000
_cell.angle_alpha   90.00
_cell.angle_beta   90.00
_cell.angle_gamma   90.00
#
_symmetry.space_group_name_H-M   'P 1'
#
loop_
_entity.id
_entity.type
_entity.pdbx_description
1 polymer ?
#
loop_
_entity_poly.entity_id
_entity_poly.type
_entity_poly.pdbx_seq_one_letter_code
_entity_poly.pdbx_strand_id
1 'polypeptide(L)'
;MESVWQKRLLVSGLVLVVLLAGYSLFFRAYLDTDRYLALALEATGDDPAIINADEPDFSVGFHEGRLTIHFVFQTEEKAGIGSISLYIDPFRKTYFDVKRSNQYTGLP
;
A
#
# COMPACT_ATOMS: atom_id res chain seq x y z
N MET A 1 -19.38 28.50 35.91
CA MET A 1 -18.40 28.54 34.79
C MET A 1 -17.83 27.15 34.45
N GLU A 2 -17.71 26.22 35.40
CA GLU A 2 -17.12 24.87 35.20
C GLU A 2 -17.93 23.94 34.28
N SER A 3 -19.27 24.01 34.28
CA SER A 3 -20.09 23.04 33.53
C SER A 3 -19.99 23.18 32.00
N VAL A 4 -19.68 24.37 31.49
CA VAL A 4 -19.49 24.60 30.05
C VAL A 4 -18.17 23.97 29.59
N TRP A 5 -17.13 24.06 30.41
CA TRP A 5 -15.82 23.46 30.13
C TRP A 5 -15.90 21.92 30.14
N GLN A 6 -16.59 21.33 31.12
CA GLN A 6 -16.83 19.90 31.17
C GLN A 6 -17.62 19.39 29.96
N LYS A 7 -18.68 20.10 29.56
CA LYS A 7 -19.45 19.74 28.34
C LYS A 7 -18.58 19.80 27.08
N ARG A 8 -17.72 20.81 26.92
CA ARG A 8 -16.82 20.93 25.77
C ARG A 8 -15.77 19.81 25.72
N LEU A 9 -15.23 19.42 26.88
CA LEU A 9 -14.31 18.29 26.98
C LEU A 9 -14.99 16.96 26.60
N LEU A 10 -16.22 16.73 27.09
CA LEU A 10 -16.99 15.54 26.74
C LEU A 10 -17.29 15.47 25.25
N VAL A 11 -17.73 16.57 24.64
CA VAL A 11 -17.99 16.63 23.19
C VAL A 11 -16.70 16.41 22.40
N SER A 12 -15.59 17.04 22.79
CA SER A 12 -14.31 16.86 22.11
C SER A 12 -13.81 15.42 22.21
N GLY A 13 -13.94 14.80 23.39
CA GLY A 13 -13.63 13.38 23.60
C GLY A 13 -14.50 12.46 22.74
N LEU A 14 -15.81 12.73 22.67
CA LEU A 14 -16.72 11.96 21.82
C LEU A 14 -16.35 12.08 20.34
N VAL A 15 -16.07 13.29 19.86
CA VAL A 15 -15.63 13.54 18.47
C VAL A 15 -14.33 12.78 18.18
N LEU A 16 -13.37 12.79 19.11
CA LEU A 16 -12.11 12.05 18.96
C LEU A 16 -12.36 10.54 18.88
N VAL A 17 -13.21 9.98 19.74
CA VAL A 17 -13.55 8.56 19.72
C VAL A 17 -14.23 8.18 18.40
N VAL A 18 -15.16 8.99 17.90
CA VAL A 18 -15.82 8.75 16.61
C VAL A 18 -14.82 8.81 15.46
N LEU A 19 -13.90 9.79 15.47
CA LEU A 19 -12.83 9.89 14.48
C LEU A 19 -11.91 8.66 14.51
N LEU A 20 -11.48 8.23 15.69
CA LEU A 20 -10.62 7.05 15.85
C LEU A 20 -11.33 5.77 15.43
N ALA A 21 -12.62 5.62 15.75
CA ALA A 21 -13.42 4.47 15.31
C ALA A 21 -13.59 4.46 13.78
N GLY A 22 -13.90 5.61 13.18
CA GLY A 22 -13.99 5.76 11.73
C GLY A 22 -12.66 5.46 11.03
N TYR A 23 -11.54 5.97 11.56
CA TYR A 23 -10.20 5.70 11.05
C TYR A 23 -9.82 4.22 11.15
N SER A 24 -10.14 3.57 12.28
CA SER A 24 -9.91 2.14 12.50
C SER A 24 -10.71 1.28 11.53
N LEU A 25 -12.00 1.61 11.32
CA LEU A 25 -12.85 0.93 10.34
C LEU A 25 -12.34 1.11 8.91
N PHE A 26 -11.88 2.32 8.57
CA PHE A 26 -11.28 2.59 7.26
C PHE A 26 -10.04 1.74 7.01
N PHE A 27 -9.11 1.70 7.98
CA PHE A 27 -7.90 0.86 7.88
C PHE A 27 -8.26 -0.62 7.72
N ARG A 28 -9.18 -1.15 8.52
CA ARG A 28 -9.61 -2.55 8.40
C ARG A 28 -10.29 -2.88 7.08
N ALA A 29 -11.07 -1.96 6.52
CA ALA A 29 -11.80 -2.21 5.28
C ALA A 29 -10.90 -2.17 4.03
N TYR A 30 -9.92 -1.25 4.03
CA TYR A 30 -9.18 -0.86 2.84
C TYR A 30 -7.66 -1.07 2.91
N LEU A 31 -7.09 -1.45 4.05
CA LEU A 31 -5.65 -1.73 4.23
C LEU A 31 -5.42 -3.17 4.70
N ASP A 32 -5.97 -4.11 3.94
CA ASP A 32 -5.78 -5.56 4.11
C ASP A 32 -4.50 -6.00 3.36
N THR A 33 -3.37 -5.92 4.06
CA THR A 33 -2.03 -6.14 3.47
C THR A 33 -1.90 -7.51 2.82
N ASP A 34 -2.39 -8.58 3.46
CA ASP A 34 -2.29 -9.96 2.95
C ASP A 34 -3.03 -10.09 1.62
N ARG A 35 -4.23 -9.50 1.53
CA ARG A 35 -5.01 -9.49 0.31
C ARG A 35 -4.34 -8.70 -0.81
N TYR A 36 -3.68 -7.59 -0.50
CA TYR A 36 -2.98 -6.81 -1.51
C TYR A 36 -1.68 -7.46 -1.97
N LEU A 37 -0.97 -8.12 -1.06
CA LEU A 37 0.19 -8.93 -1.41
C LEU A 37 -0.21 -10.07 -2.37
N ALA A 38 -1.30 -10.78 -2.08
CA ALA A 38 -1.82 -11.82 -2.97
C ALA A 38 -2.18 -11.28 -4.36
N LEU A 39 -2.86 -10.13 -4.43
CA LEU A 39 -3.18 -9.48 -5.71
C LEU A 39 -1.93 -9.03 -6.46
N ALA A 40 -0.91 -8.56 -5.74
CA ALA A 40 0.35 -8.14 -6.33
C ALA A 40 1.11 -9.34 -6.91
N LEU A 41 1.23 -10.43 -6.16
CA LEU A 41 1.85 -11.68 -6.61
C LEU A 41 1.13 -12.27 -7.83
N GLU A 42 -0.21 -12.33 -7.79
CA GLU A 42 -1.02 -12.78 -8.93
C GLU A 42 -0.72 -11.97 -10.19
N ALA A 43 -0.55 -10.64 -10.06
CA ALA A 43 -0.21 -9.76 -11.18
C ALA A 43 1.21 -9.96 -11.72
N THR A 44 2.13 -10.51 -10.93
CA THR A 44 3.48 -10.85 -11.41
C THR A 44 3.51 -12.13 -12.25
N GLY A 45 2.50 -12.99 -12.12
CA GLY A 45 2.40 -14.25 -12.85
C GLY A 45 3.37 -15.33 -12.35
N ASP A 46 3.63 -15.37 -11.03
CA ASP A 46 4.57 -16.28 -10.37
C ASP A 46 5.97 -16.25 -11.00
N ASP A 47 6.48 -15.04 -11.26
CA ASP A 47 7.80 -14.84 -11.87
C ASP A 47 8.90 -15.40 -10.93
N PRO A 48 9.59 -16.49 -11.30
CA PRO A 48 10.56 -17.15 -10.44
C PRO A 48 11.82 -16.31 -10.23
N ALA A 49 11.98 -15.21 -10.98
CA ALA A 49 13.06 -14.27 -10.78
C ALA A 49 12.84 -13.36 -9.57
N ILE A 50 11.63 -13.30 -8.99
CA ILE A 50 11.35 -12.46 -7.82
C ILE A 50 12.06 -13.01 -6.60
N ILE A 51 12.91 -12.19 -5.98
CA ILE A 51 13.73 -12.59 -4.83
C ILE A 51 13.11 -12.21 -3.48
N ASN A 52 12.18 -11.26 -3.45
CA ASN A 52 11.53 -10.74 -2.24
C ASN A 52 10.01 -10.97 -2.26
N ALA A 53 9.57 -12.13 -2.75
CA ALA A 53 8.15 -12.45 -2.90
C ALA A 53 7.39 -12.43 -1.56
N ASP A 54 8.03 -12.88 -0.48
CA ASP A 54 7.43 -12.95 0.86
C ASP A 54 7.35 -11.58 1.56
N GLU A 55 8.36 -10.73 1.35
CA GLU A 55 8.47 -9.41 1.96
C GLU A 55 8.85 -8.35 0.92
N PRO A 56 7.94 -7.98 0.01
CA PRO A 56 8.18 -6.90 -0.94
C PRO A 56 8.13 -5.53 -0.26
N ASP A 57 8.88 -4.58 -0.81
CA ASP A 57 8.77 -3.19 -0.39
C ASP A 57 7.38 -2.68 -0.79
N PHE A 58 6.70 -1.96 0.12
CA PHE A 58 5.41 -1.37 -0.17
C PHE A 58 5.28 0.05 0.37
N SER A 59 4.46 0.86 -0.30
CA SER A 59 4.11 2.19 0.14
C SER A 59 2.67 2.55 -0.23
N VAL A 60 2.09 3.50 0.51
CA VAL A 60 0.78 4.06 0.19
C VAL A 60 1.01 5.51 -0.26
N GLY A 61 0.58 5.82 -1.47
CA GLY A 61 0.84 7.12 -2.08
C GLY A 61 -0.21 7.49 -3.13
N PHE A 62 0.09 8.53 -3.91
CA PHE A 62 -0.72 8.90 -5.06
C PHE A 62 0.00 8.52 -6.34
N HIS A 63 -0.68 7.76 -7.20
CA HIS A 63 -0.23 7.44 -8.55
C HIS A 63 -1.37 7.76 -9.52
N GLU A 64 -1.06 8.49 -10.60
CA GLU A 64 -2.05 8.94 -11.60
C GLU A 64 -3.31 9.60 -11.01
N GLY A 65 -3.14 10.38 -9.94
CA GLY A 65 -4.24 11.09 -9.28
C GLY A 65 -5.13 10.22 -8.39
N ARG A 66 -4.72 8.97 -8.09
CA ARG A 66 -5.46 8.02 -7.25
C ARG A 66 -4.65 7.62 -6.03
N LEU A 67 -5.32 7.51 -4.87
CA LEU A 67 -4.72 6.84 -3.72
C LEU A 67 -4.43 5.40 -4.11
N THR A 68 -3.19 4.97 -3.91
CA THR A 68 -2.66 3.74 -4.47
C THR A 68 -1.77 3.04 -3.45
N ILE A 69 -1.86 1.72 -3.41
CA ILE A 69 -0.88 0.87 -2.74
C ILE A 69 0.12 0.44 -3.80
N HIS A 70 1.38 0.79 -3.60
CA HIS A 70 2.47 0.50 -4.52
C HIS A 70 3.35 -0.58 -3.91
N PHE A 71 3.47 -1.72 -4.61
CA PHE A 71 4.40 -2.80 -4.30
C PHE A 71 5.60 -2.74 -5.23
N VAL A 72 6.79 -3.02 -4.69
CA VAL A 72 8.03 -3.16 -5.44
C VAL A 72 8.64 -4.52 -5.16
N PHE A 73 8.59 -5.38 -6.17
CA PHE A 73 9.32 -6.63 -6.19
C PHE A 73 10.69 -6.39 -6.82
N GLN A 74 11.71 -7.01 -6.25
CA GLN A 74 13.05 -7.07 -6.82
C GLN A 74 13.18 -8.39 -7.59
N THR A 75 13.81 -8.34 -8.75
CA THR A 75 14.05 -9.53 -9.57
C THR A 75 15.54 -9.76 -9.80
N GLU A 76 15.97 -11.02 -9.76
CA GLU A 76 17.31 -11.42 -10.18
C GLU A 76 17.31 -11.63 -11.70
N GLU A 77 18.02 -10.78 -12.42
CA GLU A 77 18.20 -10.94 -13.86
C GLU A 77 19.64 -11.34 -14.19
N LYS A 78 19.84 -11.98 -15.35
CA LYS A 78 21.17 -12.42 -15.83
C LYS A 78 22.22 -11.31 -15.92
N ALA A 79 21.81 -10.04 -15.86
CA ALA A 79 22.67 -8.87 -16.01
C ALA A 79 22.53 -7.81 -14.90
N GLY A 80 21.84 -8.10 -13.80
CA GLY A 80 21.66 -7.15 -12.69
C GLY A 80 20.39 -7.39 -11.86
N ILE A 81 20.06 -6.43 -10.99
CA ILE A 81 18.82 -6.43 -10.22
C ILE A 81 17.75 -5.67 -11.02
N GLY A 82 16.66 -6.34 -11.34
CA GLY A 82 15.45 -5.73 -11.89
C GLY A 82 14.45 -5.37 -10.79
N SER A 83 13.39 -4.66 -11.17
CA SER A 83 12.27 -4.38 -10.27
C SER A 83 10.94 -4.42 -11.01
N ILE A 84 9.90 -4.90 -10.33
CA ILE A 84 8.52 -4.88 -10.79
C ILE A 84 7.74 -4.01 -9.80
N SER A 85 7.29 -2.85 -10.30
CA SER A 85 6.40 -1.94 -9.59
C SER A 85 4.94 -2.24 -9.91
N LEU A 86 4.14 -2.49 -8.90
CA LEU A 86 2.72 -2.83 -9.01
C LEU A 86 1.86 -1.82 -8.27
N TYR A 87 0.84 -1.30 -8.95
CA TYR A 87 -0.03 -0.25 -8.44
C TYR A 87 -1.45 -0.77 -8.26
N ILE A 88 -1.93 -0.77 -7.02
CA ILE A 88 -3.22 -1.31 -6.61
C ILE A 88 -4.14 -0.19 -6.13
N ASP A 89 -5.38 -0.19 -6.63
CA ASP A 89 -6.45 0.66 -6.12
C ASP A 89 -7.05 0.02 -4.85
N PRO A 90 -6.87 0.63 -3.66
CA PRO A 90 -7.33 0.05 -2.40
C PRO A 90 -8.87 0.02 -2.28
N PHE A 91 -9.59 0.85 -3.02
CA PHE A 91 -11.04 0.90 -2.98
C PHE A 91 -11.66 -0.18 -3.87
N ARG A 92 -11.05 -0.41 -5.04
CA ARG A 92 -11.50 -1.43 -6.00
C ARG A 92 -10.89 -2.80 -5.76
N LYS A 93 -9.82 -2.88 -4.96
CA LYS A 93 -9.05 -4.11 -4.67
C LYS A 93 -8.60 -4.81 -5.95
N THR A 94 -8.03 -4.03 -6.88
CA THR A 94 -7.52 -4.49 -8.17
C THR A 94 -6.28 -3.68 -8.56
N TYR A 95 -5.35 -4.32 -9.26
CA TYR A 95 -4.21 -3.62 -9.85
C TYR A 95 -4.65 -2.89 -11.12
N PHE A 96 -4.00 -1.78 -11.43
CA PHE A 96 -4.32 -0.97 -12.62
C PHE A 96 -3.10 -0.57 -13.45
N ASP A 97 -1.89 -0.71 -12.88
CA ASP A 97 -0.64 -0.41 -13.58
C ASP A 97 0.46 -1.37 -13.07
N VAL A 98 1.32 -1.80 -13.99
CA VAL A 98 2.45 -2.70 -13.75
C VAL A 98 3.64 -2.18 -14.54
N LYS A 99 4.73 -1.85 -13.86
CA LYS A 99 5.96 -1.35 -14.49
C LYS A 99 7.13 -2.26 -14.18
N ARG A 100 7.72 -2.84 -15.22
CA ARG A 100 8.98 -3.57 -15.10
C ARG A 100 10.12 -2.62 -15.45
N SER A 101 11.12 -2.55 -14.59
CA SER A 101 12.32 -1.74 -14.78
C SER A 101 13.55 -2.59 -14.55
N ASN A 102 14.37 -2.73 -15.57
CA ASN A 102 15.67 -3.40 -15.44
C ASN A 102 16.68 -2.31 -15.08
N GLN A 103 17.22 -2.33 -13.86
CA GLN A 103 18.40 -1.51 -13.57
C GLN A 103 19.62 -2.18 -14.19
N TYR A 104 19.75 -2.02 -15.52
CA TYR A 104 20.99 -2.31 -16.20
C TYR A 104 21.96 -1.16 -15.87
N THR A 105 22.76 -1.31 -14.81
CA THR A 105 23.96 -0.48 -14.63
C THR A 105 24.99 -0.99 -15.63
N GLY A 106 24.83 -0.58 -16.89
CA GLY A 106 25.81 -0.85 -17.93
C GLY A 106 27.16 -0.26 -17.52
N LEU A 107 28.06 -1.13 -17.05
CA LEU A 107 29.48 -0.89 -17.15
C LEU A 107 30.02 -1.87 -18.19
N PRO A 108 30.77 -1.37 -19.19
CA PRO A 108 31.36 -2.19 -20.25
C PRO A 108 32.36 -3.22 -19.71
#